data_AF-A0A1F1UD80-F1
#
_entry.id   AF-A0A1F1UD80-F1
#
_cell.length_a   1.000
_cell.length_b   1.000
_cell.length_c   1.000
_cell.angle_alpha   90.00
_cell.angle_beta   90.00
_cell.angle_gamma   90.00
#
_symmetry.space_group_name_H-M   'P 1'
#
loop_
_entity.id
_entity.type
_entity.pdbx_description
1 polymer ?
#
loop_
_entity_poly.entity_id
_entity_poly.type
_entity_poly.pdbx_seq_one_letter_code
_entity_poly.pdbx_strand_id
1 'polypeptide(L)'
;MQGGFVTTVALLGSGFAAQELAPLCARALAGRGRLVVWSRNAETLGWVVQDARDAVKDSVVVDDVAVADDVVVQAPDAASAVAGFTQDGAAVPPADVVFLALPFGSAINDVVTGLGEALARAAVVDISNPVEMTALGPKQAMYVPAGSAGEELAQRLPAGCVHVHGLTHLDASVWAEAAALGADGSAPAALPLVASAPASDPRVHTVLDLLTRMGFAPRIIGGIEESALIEVGGPWALAHTRRSPLASDFSWEAAAEASLPGA
;
A
#
# COMPACT_ATOMS: atom_id res chain seq x y z
N MET A 1 23.08 -10.84 0.74
CA MET A 1 22.54 -10.30 -0.53
C MET A 1 21.95 -8.95 -0.16
N GLN A 2 22.53 -7.84 -0.63
CA GLN A 2 21.99 -6.50 -0.34
C GLN A 2 20.64 -6.38 -1.05
N GLY A 3 19.58 -6.05 -0.30
CA GLY A 3 18.24 -5.83 -0.87
C GLY A 3 18.32 -4.76 -1.95
N GLY A 4 17.71 -5.04 -3.11
CA GLY A 4 17.62 -4.06 -4.18
C GLY A 4 16.85 -2.84 -3.68
N PHE A 5 17.40 -1.65 -3.88
CA PHE A 5 16.69 -0.41 -3.57
C PHE A 5 15.40 -0.38 -4.40
N VAL A 6 14.26 -0.08 -3.76
CA VAL A 6 13.03 0.27 -4.48
C VAL A 6 13.35 1.47 -5.37
N THR A 7 13.20 1.31 -6.68
CA THR A 7 13.45 2.38 -7.65
C THR A 7 12.17 2.99 -8.17
N THR A 8 11.12 2.19 -8.33
CA THR A 8 9.81 2.67 -8.78
C THR A 8 8.67 2.00 -8.01
N VAL A 9 7.75 2.82 -7.53
CA VAL A 9 6.47 2.39 -6.93
C VAL A 9 5.35 2.86 -7.84
N ALA A 10 4.50 1.95 -8.29
CA ALA A 10 3.24 2.30 -8.94
C ALA A 10 2.12 2.39 -7.90
N LEU A 11 1.33 3.46 -7.95
CA LEU A 11 0.10 3.62 -7.17
C LEU A 11 -1.09 3.69 -8.14
N LEU A 12 -1.91 2.64 -8.13
CA LEU A 12 -3.07 2.51 -9.00
C LEU A 12 -4.34 2.85 -8.22
N GLY A 13 -4.97 3.97 -8.57
CA GLY A 13 -6.17 4.50 -7.92
C GLY A 13 -6.02 5.97 -7.53
N SER A 14 -7.16 6.60 -7.21
CA SER A 14 -7.21 8.01 -6.77
C SER A 14 -8.28 8.28 -5.72
N GLY A 15 -8.75 7.23 -5.04
CA GLY A 15 -9.66 7.37 -3.90
C GLY A 15 -8.93 7.89 -2.65
N PHE A 16 -9.66 7.98 -1.54
CA PHE A 16 -9.13 8.50 -0.28
C PHE A 16 -7.85 7.78 0.19
N ALA A 17 -7.82 6.44 0.13
CA ALA A 17 -6.61 5.68 0.44
C ALA A 17 -5.40 6.07 -0.45
N ALA A 18 -5.61 6.38 -1.73
CA ALA A 18 -4.53 6.83 -2.60
C ALA A 18 -4.06 8.25 -2.24
N GLN A 19 -4.97 9.13 -1.82
CA GLN A 19 -4.63 10.50 -1.36
C GLN A 19 -3.77 10.47 -0.10
N GLU A 20 -4.05 9.55 0.83
CA GLU A 20 -3.26 9.41 2.06
C GLU A 20 -1.92 8.68 1.81
N LEU A 21 -1.91 7.70 0.91
CA LEU A 21 -0.71 6.89 0.63
C LEU A 21 0.30 7.59 -0.28
N ALA A 22 -0.14 8.39 -1.26
CA ALA A 22 0.77 9.00 -2.24
C ALA A 22 1.81 9.94 -1.59
N PRO A 23 1.44 10.84 -0.66
CA PRO A 23 2.41 11.63 0.11
C PRO A 23 3.43 10.77 0.85
N LEU A 24 2.99 9.69 1.50
CA LEU A 24 3.87 8.78 2.23
C LEU A 24 4.89 8.09 1.31
N CYS A 25 4.41 7.56 0.17
CA CYS A 25 5.27 7.00 -0.87
C CYS A 25 6.28 8.02 -1.38
N ALA A 26 5.81 9.22 -1.74
CA ALA A 26 6.64 10.24 -2.36
C ALA A 26 7.77 10.70 -1.42
N ARG A 27 7.48 10.90 -0.12
CA ARG A 27 8.49 11.19 0.90
C ARG A 27 9.50 10.06 1.05
N ALA A 28 9.04 8.81 1.12
CA ALA A 28 9.91 7.64 1.26
C ALA A 28 10.84 7.43 0.04
N LEU A 29 10.46 7.96 -1.12
CA LEU A 29 11.18 7.85 -2.40
C LEU A 29 12.01 9.09 -2.75
N ALA A 30 11.85 10.21 -2.03
CA ALA A 30 12.53 11.46 -2.31
C ALA A 30 14.06 11.26 -2.41
N GLY A 31 14.63 11.64 -3.57
CA GLY A 31 16.06 11.49 -3.87
C GLY A 31 16.55 10.06 -4.15
N ARG A 32 15.65 9.07 -4.26
CA ARG A 32 16.02 7.63 -4.33
C ARG A 32 15.22 6.82 -5.34
N GLY A 33 14.04 7.28 -5.74
CA GLY A 33 13.18 6.56 -6.66
C GLY A 33 12.02 7.42 -7.17
N ARG A 34 11.05 6.76 -7.78
CA ARG A 34 9.89 7.40 -8.39
C ARG A 34 8.58 6.79 -7.90
N LEU A 35 7.63 7.65 -7.59
CA LEU A 35 6.22 7.32 -7.45
C LEU A 35 5.53 7.57 -8.79
N VAL A 36 4.97 6.51 -9.37
CA VAL A 36 4.23 6.56 -10.62
C VAL A 36 2.75 6.36 -10.31
N VAL A 37 1.93 7.40 -10.53
CA VAL A 37 0.52 7.40 -10.16
C VAL A 37 -0.37 7.27 -11.39
N TRP A 38 -1.40 6.43 -11.30
CA TRP A 38 -2.42 6.31 -12.34
C TRP A 38 -3.81 6.13 -11.73
N SER A 39 -4.83 6.70 -12.39
CA SER A 39 -6.24 6.41 -12.10
C SER A 39 -7.10 6.61 -13.35
N ARG A 40 -8.27 5.94 -13.36
CA ARG A 40 -9.32 6.18 -14.36
C ARG A 40 -9.97 7.56 -14.21
N ASN A 41 -9.95 8.15 -13.01
CA ASN A 41 -10.56 9.44 -12.73
C ASN A 41 -9.49 10.54 -12.76
N ALA A 42 -9.45 11.30 -13.86
CA ALA A 42 -8.45 12.35 -14.08
C ALA A 42 -8.52 13.53 -13.10
N GLU A 43 -9.71 13.85 -12.58
CA GLU A 43 -9.89 14.95 -11.62
C GLU A 43 -9.22 14.62 -10.29
N THR A 44 -9.61 13.49 -9.69
CA THR A 44 -9.03 13.03 -8.43
C THR A 44 -7.55 12.63 -8.56
N LEU A 45 -7.10 12.17 -9.74
CA LEU A 45 -5.69 11.92 -10.02
C LEU A 45 -4.84 13.18 -9.87
N GLY A 46 -5.35 14.33 -10.35
CA GLY A 46 -4.65 15.61 -10.22
C GLY A 46 -4.38 15.99 -8.76
N TRP A 47 -5.33 15.74 -7.86
CA TRP A 47 -5.17 15.98 -6.43
C TRP A 47 -4.11 15.08 -5.81
N VAL A 48 -4.18 13.77 -6.08
CA VAL A 48 -3.20 12.80 -5.56
C VAL A 48 -1.77 13.15 -6.00
N VAL A 49 -1.58 13.51 -7.27
CA VAL A 49 -0.27 13.91 -7.80
C VAL A 49 0.21 15.20 -7.14
N GLN A 50 -0.67 16.18 -6.96
CA GLN A 50 -0.32 17.45 -6.35
C GLN A 50 0.09 17.27 -4.87
N ASP A 51 -0.71 16.56 -4.08
CA ASP A 51 -0.45 16.31 -2.66
C ASP A 51 0.87 15.54 -2.47
N ALA A 52 1.12 14.55 -3.33
CA ALA A 52 2.39 13.80 -3.33
C ALA A 52 3.60 14.69 -3.66
N ARG A 53 3.47 15.62 -4.62
CA ARG A 53 4.54 16.56 -4.98
C ARG A 53 4.82 17.56 -3.87
N ASP A 54 3.78 18.05 -3.21
CA ASP A 54 3.93 18.98 -2.09
C ASP A 54 4.61 18.31 -0.91
N ALA A 55 4.28 17.04 -0.64
CA ALA A 55 4.98 16.25 0.38
C ALA A 55 6.49 16.08 0.12
N VAL A 56 6.92 15.97 -1.15
CA VAL A 56 8.35 15.93 -1.51
C VAL A 56 9.01 17.28 -1.21
N LYS A 57 8.37 18.39 -1.58
CA LYS A 57 8.90 19.75 -1.34
C LYS A 57 9.09 20.03 0.15
N ASP A 58 8.15 19.60 0.97
CA ASP A 58 8.19 19.80 2.42
C ASP A 58 9.25 18.94 3.12
N SER A 59 9.71 17.87 2.48
CA SER A 59 10.68 16.92 3.05
C SER A 59 12.14 17.26 2.75
N VAL A 60 12.41 18.16 1.81
CA VAL A 60 13.78 18.49 1.37
C VAL A 60 14.14 19.90 1.83
N VAL A 61 14.86 19.97 2.95
CA VAL A 61 15.61 21.16 3.36
C VAL A 61 17.07 20.87 2.99
N VAL A 62 17.71 21.76 2.24
CA VAL A 62 19.13 21.79 1.83
C VAL A 62 19.53 21.08 0.50
N ASP A 63 20.04 21.92 -0.43
CA ASP A 63 20.96 21.75 -1.58
C ASP A 63 20.83 20.63 -2.63
N ASP A 64 20.07 19.56 -2.42
CA ASP A 64 19.74 18.56 -3.46
C ASP A 64 18.22 18.51 -3.64
N VAL A 65 17.68 19.47 -4.40
CA VAL A 65 16.26 19.49 -4.74
C VAL A 65 15.97 18.31 -5.65
N ALA A 66 15.46 17.21 -5.09
CA ALA A 66 14.72 16.25 -5.90
C ALA A 66 13.56 17.03 -6.51
N VAL A 67 13.58 17.24 -7.83
CA VAL A 67 12.50 17.95 -8.50
C VAL A 67 11.25 17.11 -8.26
N ALA A 68 10.25 17.67 -7.59
CA ALA A 68 9.05 16.90 -7.21
C ALA A 68 8.39 16.22 -8.42
N ASP A 69 8.55 16.81 -9.61
CA ASP A 69 8.11 16.26 -10.89
C ASP A 69 8.95 15.05 -11.37
N ASP A 70 10.22 14.94 -10.96
CA ASP A 70 11.07 13.77 -11.23
C ASP A 70 10.75 12.60 -10.29
N VAL A 71 10.29 12.90 -9.07
CA VAL A 71 9.87 11.90 -8.07
C VAL A 71 8.46 11.42 -8.34
N VAL A 72 7.52 12.33 -8.59
CA VAL A 72 6.10 12.00 -8.75
C VAL A 72 5.67 12.20 -10.20
N VAL A 73 5.44 11.07 -10.86
CA VAL A 73 5.16 10.98 -12.29
C VAL A 73 3.74 10.46 -12.49
N GLN A 74 2.98 11.10 -13.37
CA GLN A 74 1.67 10.62 -13.79
C GLN A 74 1.83 9.68 -14.99
N ALA A 75 1.35 8.44 -14.89
CA ALA A 75 1.37 7.52 -16.02
C ALA A 75 0.18 7.77 -16.98
N PRO A 76 0.34 7.55 -18.29
CA PRO A 76 -0.74 7.68 -19.27
C PRO A 76 -1.82 6.59 -19.11
N ASP A 77 -1.41 5.40 -18.67
CA ASP A 77 -2.29 4.26 -18.43
C ASP A 77 -1.70 3.34 -17.34
N ALA A 78 -2.53 2.41 -16.83
CA ALA A 78 -2.11 1.47 -15.78
C ALA A 78 -0.97 0.56 -16.23
N ALA A 79 -0.97 0.13 -17.49
CA ALA A 79 0.05 -0.76 -18.02
C ALA A 79 1.40 -0.07 -18.04
N SER A 80 1.47 1.19 -18.49
CA SER A 80 2.65 2.04 -18.46
C SER A 80 3.15 2.29 -17.05
N ALA A 81 2.24 2.48 -16.08
CA ALA A 81 2.61 2.64 -14.67
C ALA A 81 3.40 1.44 -14.12
N VAL A 82 3.04 0.22 -14.53
CA VAL A 82 3.68 -1.04 -14.07
C VAL A 82 4.85 -1.46 -14.96
N ALA A 83 4.69 -1.31 -16.27
CA ALA A 83 5.64 -1.78 -17.28
C ALA A 83 6.86 -0.85 -17.41
N GLY A 84 6.71 0.42 -17.06
CA GLY A 84 7.64 1.50 -17.41
C GLY A 84 7.25 2.15 -18.74
N PHE A 85 7.71 3.39 -18.96
CA PHE A 85 7.41 4.18 -20.15
C PHE A 85 8.47 5.28 -20.34
N THR A 86 8.37 6.05 -21.43
CA THR A 86 9.23 7.23 -21.66
C THR A 86 8.39 8.48 -21.52
N GLN A 87 8.84 9.44 -20.70
CA GLN A 87 8.24 10.76 -20.53
C GLN A 87 9.28 11.82 -20.85
N ASP A 88 8.97 12.73 -21.77
CA ASP A 88 9.84 13.85 -22.16
C ASP A 88 11.28 13.44 -22.51
N GLY A 89 11.43 12.26 -23.11
CA GLY A 89 12.73 11.68 -23.49
C GLY A 89 13.48 10.96 -22.36
N ALA A 90 12.96 10.97 -21.13
CA ALA A 90 13.51 10.24 -19.99
C ALA A 90 12.77 8.91 -19.77
N ALA A 91 13.51 7.83 -19.53
CA ALA A 91 12.94 6.52 -19.23
C ALA A 91 12.44 6.47 -17.77
N VAL A 92 11.19 6.05 -17.59
CA VAL A 92 10.58 5.65 -16.31
C VAL A 92 10.64 4.13 -16.23
N PRO A 93 11.43 3.56 -15.30
CA PRO A 93 11.61 2.12 -15.25
C PRO A 93 10.33 1.41 -14.75
N PRO A 94 10.21 0.10 -15.05
CA PRO A 94 9.33 -0.84 -14.37
C PRO A 94 9.07 -0.57 -12.88
N ALA A 95 7.83 -0.81 -12.42
CA ALA A 95 7.53 -0.80 -11.00
C ALA A 95 8.09 -2.05 -10.29
N ASP A 96 8.77 -1.84 -9.16
CA ASP A 96 9.19 -2.88 -8.22
C ASP A 96 8.04 -3.26 -7.28
N VAL A 97 7.25 -2.26 -6.88
CA VAL A 97 6.08 -2.37 -6.01
C VAL A 97 4.87 -1.74 -6.69
N VAL A 98 3.73 -2.40 -6.66
CA VAL A 98 2.46 -1.90 -7.21
C VAL A 98 1.41 -1.89 -6.10
N PHE A 99 1.02 -0.71 -5.62
CA PHE A 99 -0.12 -0.56 -4.72
C PHE A 99 -1.43 -0.52 -5.49
N LEU A 100 -2.37 -1.37 -5.10
CA LEU A 100 -3.73 -1.40 -5.63
C LEU A 100 -4.67 -0.61 -4.71
N ALA A 101 -4.64 0.72 -4.83
CA ALA A 101 -5.52 1.64 -4.09
C ALA A 101 -6.90 1.78 -4.77
N LEU A 102 -7.54 0.63 -5.02
CA LEU A 102 -8.79 0.51 -5.75
C LEU A 102 -9.87 -0.11 -4.84
N PRO A 103 -11.15 0.26 -5.02
CA PRO A 103 -12.24 -0.39 -4.31
C PRO A 103 -12.27 -1.90 -4.57
N PHE A 104 -12.61 -2.66 -3.52
CA PHE A 104 -12.88 -4.09 -3.62
C PHE A 104 -13.98 -4.39 -4.65
N GLY A 105 -13.88 -5.55 -5.31
CA GLY A 105 -14.80 -5.96 -6.37
C GLY A 105 -14.36 -5.55 -7.77
N SER A 106 -15.29 -5.10 -8.61
CA SER A 106 -15.02 -4.91 -10.05
C SER A 106 -13.89 -3.91 -10.36
N ALA A 107 -13.75 -2.85 -9.56
CA ALA A 107 -12.76 -1.81 -9.82
C ALA A 107 -11.32 -2.35 -9.78
N ILE A 108 -10.94 -3.07 -8.72
CA ILE A 108 -9.64 -3.73 -8.61
C ILE A 108 -9.51 -4.91 -9.58
N ASN A 109 -10.58 -5.71 -9.74
CA ASN A 109 -10.57 -6.91 -10.58
C ASN A 109 -10.33 -6.58 -12.07
N ASP A 110 -10.97 -5.54 -12.59
CA ASP A 110 -10.81 -5.11 -13.98
C ASP A 110 -9.37 -4.63 -14.24
N VAL A 111 -8.77 -3.90 -13.30
CA VAL A 111 -7.40 -3.39 -13.44
C VAL A 111 -6.41 -4.54 -13.40
N VAL A 112 -6.50 -5.45 -12.44
CA VAL A 112 -5.60 -6.61 -12.34
C VAL A 112 -5.72 -7.52 -13.55
N THR A 113 -6.95 -7.79 -14.02
CA THR A 113 -7.19 -8.58 -15.24
C THR A 113 -6.57 -7.91 -16.47
N GLY A 114 -6.71 -6.59 -16.59
CA GLY A 114 -6.14 -5.81 -17.70
C GLY A 114 -4.61 -5.75 -17.69
N LEU A 115 -3.98 -5.78 -16.51
CA LEU A 115 -2.52 -5.77 -16.37
C LEU A 115 -1.90 -7.15 -16.65
N GLY A 116 -2.56 -8.23 -16.23
CA GLY A 116 -2.11 -9.60 -16.45
C GLY A 116 -0.62 -9.79 -16.10
N GLU A 117 0.14 -10.40 -17.01
CA GLU A 117 1.57 -10.71 -16.85
C GLU A 117 2.47 -9.51 -16.52
N ALA A 118 2.03 -8.26 -16.75
CA ALA A 118 2.78 -7.08 -16.32
C ALA A 118 3.07 -7.08 -14.81
N LEU A 119 2.21 -7.72 -14.01
CA LEU A 119 2.35 -7.84 -12.55
C LEU A 119 3.31 -8.95 -12.11
N ALA A 120 3.69 -9.89 -12.99
CA ALA A 120 4.42 -11.12 -12.60
C ALA A 120 5.78 -10.84 -11.92
N ARG A 121 6.41 -9.70 -12.21
CA ARG A 121 7.71 -9.32 -11.62
C ARG A 121 7.62 -8.47 -10.36
N ALA A 122 6.47 -7.88 -10.08
CA ALA A 122 6.31 -6.90 -9.00
C ALA A 122 5.89 -7.56 -7.68
N ALA A 123 6.17 -6.87 -6.57
CA ALA A 123 5.38 -7.03 -5.37
C ALA A 123 4.07 -6.26 -5.54
N VAL A 124 2.94 -6.95 -5.53
CA VAL A 124 1.61 -6.35 -5.58
C VAL A 124 1.12 -6.19 -4.14
N VAL A 125 0.91 -4.94 -3.73
CA VAL A 125 0.39 -4.59 -2.42
C VAL A 125 -1.10 -4.31 -2.53
N ASP A 126 -1.89 -5.23 -2.00
CA ASP A 126 -3.33 -5.12 -1.87
C ASP A 126 -3.69 -4.44 -0.56
N ILE A 127 -4.43 -3.34 -0.67
CA ILE A 127 -4.94 -2.57 0.47
C ILE A 127 -6.46 -2.57 0.52
N SER A 128 -7.10 -3.47 -0.23
CA SER A 128 -8.54 -3.53 -0.34
C SER A 128 -9.16 -4.17 0.90
N ASN A 129 -10.25 -3.59 1.38
CA ASN A 129 -11.12 -4.19 2.38
C ASN A 129 -12.43 -4.63 1.71
N PRO A 130 -13.08 -5.71 2.17
CA PRO A 130 -14.35 -6.16 1.63
C PRO A 130 -15.48 -5.21 2.05
N VAL A 131 -15.52 -4.03 1.43
CA VAL A 131 -16.46 -2.95 1.70
C VAL A 131 -17.18 -2.59 0.40
N GLU A 132 -18.50 -2.63 0.45
CA GLU A 132 -19.40 -2.23 -0.62
C GLU A 132 -19.80 -0.76 -0.48
N MET A 133 -19.85 -0.07 -1.61
CA MET A 133 -20.44 1.26 -1.70
C MET A 133 -21.95 1.17 -1.81
N THR A 134 -22.64 1.66 -0.78
CA THR A 134 -24.10 1.73 -0.74
C THR A 134 -24.58 3.19 -0.77
N ALA A 135 -25.87 3.41 -0.98
CA ALA A 135 -26.48 4.74 -0.89
C ALA A 135 -26.34 5.39 0.51
N LEU A 136 -26.02 4.60 1.54
CA LEU A 136 -25.77 5.06 2.91
C LEU A 136 -24.27 5.17 3.21
N GLY A 137 -23.42 5.03 2.19
CA GLY A 137 -21.97 5.00 2.29
C GLY A 137 -21.39 3.59 2.53
N PRO A 138 -20.09 3.54 2.87
CA PRO A 138 -19.47 2.63 3.82
C PRO A 138 -20.16 1.37 4.32
N LYS A 139 -20.22 0.21 3.66
CA LYS A 139 -20.67 -1.01 4.38
C LYS A 139 -19.78 -2.21 4.13
N GLN A 140 -19.42 -2.91 5.20
CA GLN A 140 -18.76 -4.21 5.07
C GLN A 140 -19.62 -5.15 4.20
N ALA A 141 -18.98 -5.83 3.27
CA ALA A 141 -19.64 -6.76 2.37
C ALA A 141 -20.30 -7.87 3.18
N MET A 142 -21.54 -8.20 2.83
CA MET A 142 -22.31 -9.23 3.54
C MET A 142 -21.78 -10.64 3.25
N TYR A 143 -21.07 -10.81 2.13
CA TYR A 143 -20.54 -12.09 1.69
C TYR A 143 -19.28 -11.88 0.84
N VAL A 144 -18.21 -12.58 1.19
CA VAL A 144 -16.97 -12.66 0.42
C VAL A 144 -16.72 -14.13 0.11
N PRO A 145 -16.90 -14.60 -1.13
CA PRO A 145 -16.84 -16.03 -1.47
C PRO A 145 -15.53 -16.70 -1.07
N ALA A 146 -14.41 -15.98 -1.20
CA ALA A 146 -13.08 -16.49 -0.90
C ALA A 146 -12.73 -16.44 0.59
N GLY A 147 -13.61 -15.90 1.46
CA GLY A 147 -13.33 -15.69 2.89
C GLY A 147 -12.85 -14.28 3.20
N SER A 148 -12.04 -13.69 2.32
CA SER A 148 -11.46 -12.35 2.51
C SER A 148 -11.22 -11.62 1.17
N ALA A 149 -11.01 -10.31 1.21
CA ALA A 149 -10.60 -9.52 0.05
C ALA A 149 -9.23 -9.96 -0.50
N GLY A 150 -8.25 -10.17 0.37
CA GLY A 150 -6.93 -10.68 0.00
C GLY A 150 -6.99 -12.07 -0.65
N GLU A 151 -7.78 -12.99 -0.11
CA GLU A 151 -7.98 -14.33 -0.72
C GLU A 151 -8.68 -14.24 -2.08
N GLU A 152 -9.65 -13.35 -2.24
CA GLU A 152 -10.35 -13.17 -3.52
C GLU A 152 -9.42 -12.60 -4.60
N LEU A 153 -8.59 -11.62 -4.25
CA LEU A 153 -7.63 -11.04 -5.19
C LEU A 153 -6.55 -12.05 -5.58
N ALA A 154 -6.08 -12.87 -4.64
CA ALA A 154 -5.05 -13.87 -4.90
C ALA A 154 -5.43 -14.87 -5.99
N GLN A 155 -6.73 -15.19 -6.13
CA GLN A 155 -7.24 -16.07 -7.19
C GLN A 155 -7.12 -15.46 -8.59
N ARG A 156 -6.89 -14.14 -8.69
CA ARG A 156 -6.86 -13.38 -9.95
C ARG A 156 -5.46 -12.93 -10.35
N LEU A 157 -4.55 -12.87 -9.39
CA LEU A 157 -3.19 -12.45 -9.67
C LEU A 157 -2.45 -13.49 -10.53
N PRO A 158 -1.63 -13.05 -11.50
CA PRO A 158 -0.90 -13.95 -12.36
C PRO A 158 0.13 -14.76 -11.55
N ALA A 159 0.48 -15.94 -12.06
CA ALA A 159 1.55 -16.73 -11.49
C ALA A 159 2.87 -15.93 -11.47
N GLY A 160 3.67 -16.14 -10.43
CA GLY A 160 4.98 -15.51 -10.30
C GLY A 160 4.99 -14.15 -9.61
N CYS A 161 3.85 -13.44 -9.50
CA CYS A 161 3.77 -12.24 -8.68
C CYS A 161 3.90 -12.58 -7.18
N VAL A 162 4.36 -11.60 -6.39
CA VAL A 162 4.29 -11.68 -4.93
C VAL A 162 3.14 -10.81 -4.47
N HIS A 163 2.16 -11.43 -3.83
CA HIS A 163 1.04 -10.74 -3.22
C HIS A 163 1.39 -10.41 -1.77
N VAL A 164 1.25 -9.14 -1.39
CA VAL A 164 1.28 -8.67 -0.01
C VAL A 164 -0.04 -7.98 0.27
N HIS A 165 -0.75 -8.40 1.30
CA HIS A 165 -2.00 -7.79 1.72
C HIS A 165 -1.80 -7.07 3.05
N GLY A 166 -2.31 -5.84 3.18
CA GLY A 166 -2.08 -5.01 4.37
C GLY A 166 -2.60 -3.59 4.28
N LEU A 167 -2.31 -2.78 5.29
CA LEU A 167 -2.92 -1.44 5.50
C LEU A 167 -4.45 -1.48 5.67
N THR A 168 -5.02 -2.66 5.87
CA THR A 168 -6.48 -2.88 5.90
C THR A 168 -7.08 -2.77 7.30
N HIS A 169 -6.27 -2.86 8.36
CA HIS A 169 -6.70 -2.74 9.76
C HIS A 169 -6.76 -1.30 10.27
N LEU A 170 -6.13 -0.35 9.56
CA LEU A 170 -6.11 1.07 9.88
C LEU A 170 -7.02 1.83 8.93
N ASP A 171 -7.77 2.79 9.47
CA ASP A 171 -8.44 3.77 8.63
C ASP A 171 -7.39 4.62 7.88
N ALA A 172 -7.60 4.89 6.59
CA ALA A 172 -6.65 5.66 5.81
C ALA A 172 -6.41 7.08 6.38
N SER A 173 -7.42 7.67 7.03
CA SER A 173 -7.33 9.01 7.63
C SER A 173 -6.30 9.13 8.75
N VAL A 174 -5.86 8.01 9.33
CA VAL A 174 -4.84 8.00 10.39
C VAL A 174 -3.47 7.59 9.88
N TRP A 175 -3.30 7.24 8.61
CA TRP A 175 -2.01 6.77 8.09
C TRP A 175 -0.92 7.82 8.20
N ALA A 176 -1.21 9.08 7.85
CA ALA A 176 -0.24 10.16 7.93
C ALA A 176 0.21 10.43 9.38
N GLU A 177 -0.73 10.44 10.33
CA GLU A 177 -0.44 10.61 11.75
C GLU A 177 0.38 9.43 12.30
N ALA A 178 -0.06 8.20 12.03
CA ALA A 178 0.61 6.97 12.43
C ALA A 178 2.05 6.87 11.90
N ALA A 179 2.25 7.28 10.65
CA ALA A 179 3.56 7.40 10.01
C ALA A 179 4.44 8.47 10.67
N ALA A 180 3.88 9.65 10.96
CA ALA A 180 4.63 10.75 11.56
C ALA A 180 5.17 10.40 12.96
N LEU A 181 4.39 9.66 13.76
CA LEU A 181 4.82 9.17 15.09
C LEU A 181 5.96 8.14 15.02
N GLY A 182 6.08 7.42 13.90
CA GLY A 182 7.22 6.53 13.67
C GLY A 182 8.45 7.22 13.12
N ALA A 183 8.28 8.33 12.40
CA ALA A 183 9.36 9.03 11.72
C ALA A 183 10.39 9.66 12.68
N ASP A 184 9.98 10.03 13.90
CA ASP A 184 10.89 10.52 14.95
C ASP A 184 11.49 9.40 15.83
N GLY A 185 11.12 8.14 15.55
CA GLY A 185 11.57 6.96 16.27
C GLY A 185 10.91 6.75 17.64
N SER A 186 9.89 7.53 17.99
CA SER A 186 9.25 7.47 19.31
C SER A 186 8.35 6.24 19.47
N ALA A 187 7.53 5.90 18.46
CA ALA A 187 6.71 4.69 18.43
C ALA A 187 6.09 4.45 17.02
N PRO A 188 6.76 3.72 16.10
CA PRO A 188 6.19 3.44 14.79
C PRO A 188 4.93 2.56 14.90
N ALA A 189 3.88 2.95 14.19
CA ALA A 189 2.63 2.21 14.18
C ALA A 189 2.82 0.80 13.61
N ALA A 190 2.39 -0.20 14.37
CA ALA A 190 2.44 -1.59 13.95
C ALA A 190 1.52 -1.83 12.75
N LEU A 191 2.09 -2.46 11.72
CA LEU A 191 1.43 -2.69 10.45
C LEU A 191 1.49 -4.20 10.11
N PRO A 192 0.54 -5.02 10.60
CA PRO A 192 0.42 -6.41 10.22
C PRO A 192 0.16 -6.52 8.72
N LEU A 193 0.88 -7.44 8.09
CA LEU A 193 0.76 -7.79 6.69
C LEU A 193 0.69 -9.31 6.57
N VAL A 194 0.06 -9.78 5.52
CA VAL A 194 0.17 -11.18 5.09
C VAL A 194 0.70 -11.25 3.68
N ALA A 195 1.37 -12.35 3.31
CA ALA A 195 2.03 -12.44 2.02
C ALA A 195 2.01 -13.84 1.42
N SER A 196 1.97 -13.94 0.09
CA SER A 196 2.04 -15.21 -0.64
C SER A 196 3.45 -15.83 -0.69
N ALA A 197 4.43 -15.13 -0.14
CA ALA A 197 5.83 -15.53 -0.09
C ALA A 197 6.42 -15.22 1.30
N PRO A 198 7.46 -15.96 1.74
CA PRO A 198 8.06 -15.72 3.05
C PRO A 198 8.68 -14.32 3.12
N ALA A 199 8.81 -13.77 4.34
CA ALA A 199 9.43 -12.46 4.57
C ALA A 199 10.89 -12.34 4.06
N SER A 200 11.55 -13.47 3.79
CA SER A 200 12.87 -13.54 3.18
C SER A 200 12.87 -13.40 1.65
N ASP A 201 11.71 -13.45 0.98
CA ASP A 201 11.61 -13.14 -0.46
C ASP A 201 12.01 -11.67 -0.67
N PRO A 202 12.95 -11.37 -1.59
CA PRO A 202 13.42 -10.01 -1.81
C PRO A 202 12.30 -9.01 -2.12
N ARG A 203 11.22 -9.43 -2.80
CA ARG A 203 10.08 -8.56 -3.15
C ARG A 203 9.22 -8.23 -1.94
N VAL A 204 9.05 -9.18 -1.03
CA VAL A 204 8.40 -8.90 0.28
C VAL A 204 9.28 -7.95 1.09
N HIS A 205 10.58 -8.19 1.14
CA HIS A 205 11.52 -7.32 1.85
C HIS A 205 11.51 -5.88 1.31
N THR A 206 11.43 -5.72 -0.02
CA THR A 206 11.25 -4.42 -0.69
C THR A 206 10.00 -3.68 -0.21
N VAL A 207 8.87 -4.37 -0.02
CA VAL A 207 7.64 -3.77 0.55
C VAL A 207 7.83 -3.38 2.02
N LEU A 208 8.45 -4.25 2.83
CA LEU A 208 8.72 -3.96 4.24
C LEU A 208 9.65 -2.76 4.42
N ASP A 209 10.72 -2.65 3.62
CA ASP A 209 11.63 -1.51 3.65
C ASP A 209 10.90 -0.22 3.25
N LEU A 210 10.07 -0.26 2.20
CA LEU A 210 9.27 0.89 1.79
C LEU A 210 8.33 1.38 2.89
N LEU A 211 7.55 0.49 3.50
CA LEU A 211 6.63 0.81 4.58
C LEU A 211 7.37 1.30 5.85
N THR A 212 8.56 0.75 6.12
CA THR A 212 9.42 1.23 7.21
C THR A 212 9.86 2.68 6.98
N ARG A 213 10.26 3.02 5.75
CA ARG A 213 10.63 4.40 5.36
C ARG A 213 9.46 5.37 5.40
N MET A 214 8.23 4.87 5.25
CA MET A 214 7.03 5.67 5.46
C MET A 214 6.77 5.97 6.94
N GLY A 215 7.46 5.30 7.88
CA GLY A 215 7.28 5.49 9.32
C GLY A 215 6.46 4.37 10.00
N PHE A 216 6.13 3.28 9.31
CA PHE A 216 5.45 2.14 9.93
C PHE A 216 6.44 1.13 10.51
N ALA A 217 5.94 0.24 11.37
CA ALA A 217 6.60 -1.00 11.75
C ALA A 217 5.90 -2.17 11.04
N PRO A 218 6.23 -2.49 9.77
CA PRO A 218 5.55 -3.56 9.04
C PRO A 218 6.04 -4.94 9.48
N ARG A 219 5.12 -5.92 9.53
CA ARG A 219 5.46 -7.32 9.85
C ARG A 219 4.58 -8.30 9.09
N ILE A 220 5.21 -9.27 8.43
CA ILE A 220 4.49 -10.45 7.92
C ILE A 220 4.07 -11.31 9.12
N ILE A 221 2.77 -11.52 9.27
CA ILE A 221 2.17 -12.32 10.36
C ILE A 221 1.58 -13.65 9.89
N GLY A 222 1.50 -13.89 8.58
CA GLY A 222 0.89 -15.08 7.98
C GLY A 222 0.96 -15.08 6.45
N GLY A 223 0.36 -16.11 5.86
CA GLY A 223 0.04 -16.26 4.46
C GLY A 223 -1.27 -15.55 4.07
N ILE A 224 -1.57 -15.51 2.78
CA ILE A 224 -2.74 -14.80 2.26
C ILE A 224 -4.05 -15.37 2.82
N GLU A 225 -4.08 -16.66 3.14
CA GLU A 225 -5.19 -17.35 3.81
C GLU A 225 -5.54 -16.74 5.19
N GLU A 226 -4.65 -15.94 5.80
CA GLU A 226 -4.91 -15.19 7.02
C GLU A 226 -5.35 -13.73 6.80
N SER A 227 -5.62 -13.32 5.57
CA SER A 227 -6.01 -11.92 5.24
C SER A 227 -7.22 -11.44 6.04
N ALA A 228 -8.22 -12.31 6.27
CA ALA A 228 -9.40 -11.98 7.10
C ALA A 228 -9.06 -11.57 8.55
N LEU A 229 -7.87 -11.93 9.07
CA LEU A 229 -7.44 -11.53 10.41
C LEU A 229 -7.13 -10.02 10.47
N ILE A 230 -6.63 -9.45 9.36
CA ILE A 230 -6.14 -8.08 9.29
C ILE A 230 -7.11 -7.13 8.58
N GLU A 231 -8.08 -7.65 7.84
CA GLU A 231 -9.14 -6.85 7.23
C GLU A 231 -10.06 -6.18 8.27
N VAL A 232 -10.82 -5.18 7.81
CA VAL A 232 -11.81 -4.47 8.62
C VAL A 232 -12.80 -5.45 9.27
N GLY A 233 -13.00 -5.32 10.57
CA GLY A 233 -13.82 -6.23 11.38
C GLY A 233 -13.07 -7.48 11.86
N GLY A 234 -11.85 -7.74 11.37
CA GLY A 234 -10.95 -8.75 11.87
C GLY A 234 -10.34 -8.39 13.24
N PRO A 235 -9.75 -9.38 13.95
CA PRO A 235 -9.17 -9.18 15.27
C PRO A 235 -8.11 -8.07 15.34
N TRP A 236 -7.28 -7.89 14.32
CA TRP A 236 -6.27 -6.81 14.32
C TRP A 236 -6.91 -5.43 14.21
N ALA A 237 -7.93 -5.26 13.36
CA ALA A 237 -8.69 -4.02 13.26
C ALA A 237 -9.45 -3.71 14.57
N LEU A 238 -10.02 -4.74 15.21
CA LEU A 238 -10.68 -4.61 16.51
C LEU A 238 -9.69 -4.29 17.64
N ALA A 239 -8.49 -4.89 17.62
CA ALA A 239 -7.45 -4.59 18.60
C ALA A 239 -6.97 -3.14 18.46
N HIS A 240 -6.80 -2.65 17.24
CA HIS A 240 -6.44 -1.26 16.96
C HIS A 240 -7.54 -0.28 17.38
N THR A 241 -8.82 -0.57 17.14
CA THR A 241 -9.90 0.33 17.60
C THR A 241 -10.07 0.36 19.12
N ARG A 242 -9.71 -0.74 19.82
CA ARG A 242 -9.82 -0.85 21.29
C ARG A 242 -8.61 -0.27 22.04
N ARG A 243 -7.43 -0.27 21.43
CA ARG A 243 -6.21 0.33 21.99
C ARG A 243 -6.03 1.68 21.32
N SER A 244 -6.04 2.78 22.08
CA SER A 244 -5.89 4.12 21.50
C SER A 244 -4.71 4.14 20.51
N PRO A 245 -4.88 4.68 19.28
CA PRO A 245 -3.88 4.64 18.21
C PRO A 245 -2.51 5.26 18.55
N LEU A 246 -2.41 5.89 19.72
CA LEU A 246 -1.26 6.66 20.21
C LEU A 246 -0.57 6.01 21.42
N ALA A 247 -0.96 4.81 21.82
CA ALA A 247 -0.45 4.20 23.05
C ALA A 247 0.92 3.52 22.79
N SER A 248 1.95 3.98 23.52
CA SER A 248 3.36 3.56 23.44
C SER A 248 3.65 2.12 23.91
N ASP A 249 2.61 1.32 24.18
CA ASP A 249 2.64 -0.02 24.76
C ASP A 249 2.18 -1.10 23.76
N PHE A 250 2.11 -0.80 22.46
CA PHE A 250 1.78 -1.78 21.43
C PHE A 250 2.83 -2.89 21.35
N SER A 251 2.45 -4.10 21.77
CA SER A 251 3.24 -5.32 21.60
C SER A 251 2.63 -6.21 20.51
N TRP A 252 3.48 -6.65 19.58
CA TRP A 252 3.15 -7.65 18.57
C TRP A 252 2.66 -8.96 19.18
N GLU A 253 3.25 -9.36 20.31
CA GLU A 253 2.86 -10.57 21.04
C GLU A 253 1.48 -10.39 21.67
N ALA A 254 1.25 -9.27 22.35
CA ALA A 254 -0.05 -8.97 22.96
C ALA A 254 -1.17 -8.75 21.93
N ALA A 255 -0.85 -8.33 20.71
CA ALA A 255 -1.81 -8.21 19.62
C ALA A 255 -2.10 -9.58 18.97
N ALA A 256 -1.08 -10.43 18.81
CA ALA A 256 -1.25 -11.81 18.36
C ALA A 256 -2.10 -12.62 19.36
N GLU A 257 -1.82 -12.52 20.67
CA GLU A 257 -2.62 -13.19 21.72
C GLU A 257 -4.08 -12.72 21.73
N ALA A 258 -4.32 -11.40 21.61
CA ALA A 258 -5.67 -10.84 21.53
C ALA A 258 -6.42 -11.22 20.24
N SER A 259 -5.71 -11.71 19.22
CA SER A 259 -6.28 -12.12 17.94
C SER A 259 -6.65 -13.61 17.88
N LEU A 260 -6.32 -14.38 18.92
CA LEU A 260 -6.69 -15.80 19.01
C LEU A 260 -8.14 -15.96 19.49
N PRO A 261 -8.93 -16.88 18.91
CA PRO A 261 -10.29 -17.14 19.38
C PRO A 261 -10.29 -17.66 20.83
N GLY A 262 -10.85 -16.88 21.77
CA GLY A 262 -11.09 -17.29 23.15
C GLY A 262 -10.28 -16.57 24.25
N ALA A 263 -9.58 -15.47 23.93
CA ALA A 263 -9.01 -14.55 24.93
C ALA A 263 -10.06 -13.58 25.51
#